data_AF-A0A7S2DQ43-F1
#
_entry.id   AF-A0A7S2DQ43-F1
#
_cell.length_a   1.000
_cell.length_b   1.000
_cell.length_c   1.000
_cell.angle_alpha   90.00
_cell.angle_beta   90.00
_cell.angle_gamma   90.00
#
_symmetry.space_group_name_H-M   'P 1'
#
loop_
_entity.id
_entity.type
_entity.pdbx_description
1 polymer ?
#
loop_
_entity_poly.entity_id
_entity_poly.type
_entity_poly.pdbx_seq_one_letter_code
_entity_poly.pdbx_strand_id
1 'polypeptide(L)'
;PRSASPTCSSADGSKQPSRRRVSLCVENREKSMGATALPITAMLAFAMISFARLASGGTSSTLITRDTSQSPSQVILVHPSDNLSAVLEYASPGDVLLLANGRYQPGVTVVIDKNITIAAQNVGQAVLDGQKNHRVIEIDSGTVALKGLNITGGYNYGEGGGVAV
;
A
#
# COMPACT_ATOMS: atom_id res chain seq x y z
N PRO A 1 -26.07 -42.99 -44.29
CA PRO A 1 -24.76 -43.56 -43.91
C PRO A 1 -24.58 -43.61 -42.38
N ARG A 2 -24.86 -44.82 -41.85
CA ARG A 2 -24.35 -45.47 -40.62
C ARG A 2 -24.44 -44.74 -39.27
N SER A 3 -25.42 -45.22 -38.51
CA SER A 3 -25.40 -45.37 -37.06
C SER A 3 -24.08 -45.98 -36.55
N ALA A 4 -23.54 -45.43 -35.46
CA ALA A 4 -22.66 -46.17 -34.57
C ALA A 4 -22.75 -45.59 -33.15
N SER A 5 -23.45 -46.34 -32.31
CA SER A 5 -23.47 -46.25 -30.86
C SER A 5 -22.09 -46.58 -30.29
N PRO A 6 -21.58 -45.89 -29.25
CA PRO A 6 -20.41 -46.37 -28.53
C PRO A 6 -20.81 -47.47 -27.55
N THR A 7 -20.36 -48.68 -27.86
CA THR A 7 -20.28 -49.82 -26.95
C THR A 7 -19.21 -49.57 -25.89
N CYS A 8 -19.56 -49.71 -24.61
CA CYS A 8 -18.58 -50.03 -23.56
C CYS A 8 -19.04 -51.31 -22.85
N SER A 9 -18.26 -52.37 -23.05
CA SER A 9 -18.38 -53.67 -22.39
C SER A 9 -17.58 -53.67 -21.07
N SER A 10 -18.10 -54.47 -20.14
CA SER A 10 -17.82 -54.65 -18.72
C SER A 10 -16.38 -54.95 -18.28
N ALA A 11 -16.11 -54.61 -17.01
CA ALA A 11 -15.38 -55.35 -15.94
C ALA A 11 -14.80 -54.28 -14.97
N ASP A 12 -14.76 -54.38 -13.65
CA ASP A 12 -15.08 -55.38 -12.64
C ASP A 12 -15.08 -54.62 -11.29
N GLY A 13 -15.86 -55.10 -10.33
CA GLY A 13 -16.09 -54.43 -9.06
C GLY A 13 -14.92 -54.56 -8.09
N SER A 14 -14.54 -53.46 -7.46
CA SER A 14 -14.09 -53.49 -6.07
C SER A 14 -14.17 -52.10 -5.41
N LYS A 15 -15.04 -52.02 -4.38
CA LYS A 15 -14.71 -51.48 -3.06
C LYS A 15 -14.48 -49.95 -2.91
N GLN A 16 -15.57 -49.25 -2.55
CA GLN A 16 -15.67 -48.28 -1.43
C GLN A 16 -14.80 -46.98 -1.46
N PRO A 17 -15.07 -45.95 -0.63
CA PRO A 17 -15.73 -44.75 -1.12
C PRO A 17 -14.95 -43.44 -0.87
N SER A 18 -15.42 -42.39 -1.55
CA SER A 18 -15.41 -40.99 -1.10
C SER A 18 -14.07 -40.26 -0.98
N ARG A 19 -13.51 -39.87 -2.13
CA ARG A 19 -12.76 -38.60 -2.28
C ARG A 19 -13.10 -37.97 -3.63
N ARG A 20 -14.16 -37.14 -3.68
CA ARG A 20 -14.36 -36.26 -4.85
C ARG A 20 -13.37 -35.10 -4.76
N ARG A 21 -12.29 -35.28 -5.50
CA ARG A 21 -11.42 -34.21 -5.98
C ARG A 21 -12.27 -33.20 -6.77
N VAL A 22 -12.18 -31.95 -6.32
CA VAL A 22 -11.93 -30.74 -7.11
C VAL A 22 -12.50 -30.77 -8.54
N SER A 23 -13.64 -30.10 -8.72
CA SER A 23 -14.12 -29.70 -10.04
C SER A 23 -13.29 -28.49 -10.49
N LEU A 24 -12.33 -28.73 -11.37
CA LEU A 24 -11.58 -27.72 -12.11
C LEU A 24 -11.83 -28.02 -13.59
N CYS A 25 -12.96 -27.54 -14.10
CA CYS A 25 -13.16 -27.34 -15.52
C CYS A 25 -13.25 -25.84 -15.75
N VAL A 26 -12.13 -25.34 -16.26
CA VAL A 26 -11.86 -23.99 -16.72
C VAL A 26 -12.90 -23.60 -17.78
N GLU A 27 -13.76 -22.63 -17.46
CA GLU A 27 -14.62 -22.00 -18.44
C GLU A 27 -13.79 -21.00 -19.24
N ASN A 28 -13.26 -21.46 -20.38
CA ASN A 28 -12.51 -20.63 -21.31
C ASN A 28 -13.51 -19.93 -22.24
N ARG A 29 -13.91 -18.69 -21.91
CA ARG A 29 -14.62 -17.81 -22.85
C ARG A 29 -13.65 -16.86 -23.53
N GLU A 30 -13.37 -17.17 -24.78
CA GLU A 30 -12.82 -16.23 -25.74
C GLU A 30 -13.84 -15.12 -26.04
N LYS A 31 -13.44 -13.86 -25.82
CA LYS A 31 -14.04 -12.69 -26.47
C LYS A 31 -12.90 -11.69 -26.67
N SER A 32 -12.16 -11.81 -27.77
CA SER A 32 -12.44 -11.16 -29.06
C SER A 32 -12.46 -9.63 -28.94
N MET A 33 -11.32 -9.07 -29.37
CA MET A 33 -11.15 -7.86 -30.20
C MET A 33 -11.81 -6.56 -29.76
N GLY A 34 -10.96 -5.57 -29.45
CA GLY A 34 -11.36 -4.18 -29.25
C GLY A 34 -10.17 -3.24 -29.19
N ALA A 35 -9.31 -3.26 -30.21
CA ALA A 35 -8.33 -2.21 -30.44
C ALA A 35 -9.05 -0.89 -30.70
N THR A 36 -8.88 0.11 -29.84
CA THR A 36 -9.09 1.52 -30.20
C THR A 36 -8.02 2.37 -29.53
N ALA A 37 -7.10 2.84 -30.36
CA ALA A 37 -6.19 3.93 -30.06
C ALA A 37 -6.95 5.26 -30.19
N LEU A 38 -6.77 6.17 -29.22
CA LEU A 38 -7.12 7.59 -29.37
C LEU A 38 -6.01 8.41 -28.68
N PRO A 39 -5.19 9.17 -29.42
CA PRO A 39 -4.52 10.35 -28.91
C PRO A 39 -5.49 11.55 -29.00
N ILE A 40 -5.30 12.59 -28.17
CA ILE A 40 -5.65 14.02 -28.34
C ILE A 40 -5.56 14.64 -26.93
N THR A 41 -4.40 15.17 -26.53
CA THR A 41 -4.15 16.61 -26.47
C THR A 41 -5.36 17.44 -26.04
N ALA A 42 -5.46 17.75 -24.75
CA ALA A 42 -6.20 18.90 -24.28
C ALA A 42 -5.23 19.81 -23.53
N MET A 43 -4.80 20.85 -24.25
CA MET A 43 -4.24 22.07 -23.70
C MET A 43 -5.06 22.54 -22.50
N LEU A 44 -4.39 22.88 -21.41
CA LEU A 44 -4.83 23.99 -20.58
C LEU A 44 -3.62 24.80 -20.17
N ALA A 45 -3.43 25.87 -20.94
CA ALA A 45 -2.53 26.97 -20.65
C ALA A 45 -2.89 27.54 -19.27
N PHE A 46 -2.04 27.28 -18.27
CA PHE A 46 -1.96 28.15 -17.11
C PHE A 46 -1.00 29.27 -17.43
N ALA A 47 -1.59 30.45 -17.52
CA ALA A 47 -1.01 31.69 -17.98
C ALA A 47 0.29 32.06 -17.27
N MET A 48 1.24 32.52 -18.09
CA MET A 48 2.29 33.45 -17.71
C MET A 48 1.69 34.62 -16.92
N ILE A 49 1.97 34.68 -15.62
CA ILE A 49 1.90 35.92 -14.85
C ILE A 49 3.34 36.23 -14.42
N SER A 50 4.11 36.73 -15.40
CA SER A 50 5.31 37.50 -15.13
C SER A 50 4.89 38.86 -14.58
N PHE A 51 4.88 39.01 -13.25
CA PHE A 51 4.97 40.33 -12.62
C PHE A 51 6.37 40.48 -12.02
N ALA A 52 7.30 40.90 -12.86
CA ALA A 52 8.52 41.54 -12.38
C ALA A 52 8.14 42.88 -11.73
N ARG A 53 8.04 42.92 -10.41
CA ARG A 53 8.08 44.16 -9.64
C ARG A 53 9.48 44.29 -9.06
N LEU A 54 10.29 45.04 -9.78
CA LEU A 54 11.57 45.60 -9.38
C LEU A 54 11.35 46.54 -8.17
N ALA A 55 11.86 46.16 -7.00
CA ALA A 55 12.05 47.08 -5.88
C ALA A 55 13.43 46.82 -5.28
N SER A 56 14.32 47.76 -5.59
CA SER A 56 15.68 47.90 -5.09
C SER A 56 15.71 48.26 -3.61
N GLY A 57 16.69 47.71 -2.88
CA GLY A 57 17.27 48.37 -1.72
C GLY A 57 17.39 47.48 -0.48
N GLY A 58 18.64 47.16 -0.08
CA GLY A 58 18.92 46.66 1.26
C GLY A 58 20.06 45.64 1.34
N THR A 59 21.31 46.12 1.27
CA THR A 59 22.49 45.36 1.70
C THR A 59 22.42 45.16 3.21
N SER A 60 22.40 43.91 3.69
CA SER A 60 22.94 43.53 5.00
C SER A 60 23.21 42.03 5.04
N SER A 61 24.50 41.71 5.11
CA SER A 61 25.02 40.36 5.28
C SER A 61 24.63 39.80 6.63
N THR A 62 23.93 38.67 6.65
CA THR A 62 24.06 37.68 7.72
C THR A 62 23.87 36.31 7.08
N LEU A 63 24.98 35.60 6.85
CA LEU A 63 24.95 34.20 6.44
C LEU A 63 24.46 33.37 7.63
N ILE A 64 23.15 33.23 7.76
CA ILE A 64 22.57 32.08 8.44
C ILE A 64 22.06 31.16 7.34
N THR A 65 22.96 30.38 6.76
CA THR A 65 22.61 29.26 5.90
C THR A 65 22.03 28.17 6.79
N ARG A 66 20.81 28.36 7.28
CA ARG A 66 19.93 27.24 7.61
C ARG A 66 19.39 26.75 6.29
N ASP A 67 20.20 25.96 5.60
CA ASP A 67 19.69 25.08 4.56
C ASP A 67 18.91 23.97 5.25
N THR A 68 17.68 24.30 5.64
CA THR A 68 16.64 23.29 5.80
C THR A 68 15.77 23.39 4.57
N SER A 69 16.29 22.93 3.43
CA SER A 69 15.46 22.35 2.36
C SER A 69 14.79 21.07 2.88
N GLN A 70 14.06 21.18 3.98
CA GLN A 70 13.14 20.16 4.44
C GLN A 70 11.84 20.49 3.73
N SER A 71 11.46 19.61 2.80
CA SER A 71 10.12 19.59 2.22
C SER A 71 9.11 19.87 3.33
N PRO A 72 8.14 20.79 3.16
CA PRO A 72 7.21 21.12 4.22
C PRO A 72 6.53 19.82 4.67
N SER A 73 6.68 19.47 5.94
CA SER A 73 6.03 18.29 6.52
C SER A 73 4.53 18.40 6.28
N GLN A 74 3.98 17.50 5.48
CA GLN A 74 2.55 17.47 5.17
C GLN A 74 1.85 16.40 6.00
N VAL A 75 0.55 16.61 6.22
CA VAL A 75 -0.32 15.63 6.88
C VAL A 75 -1.04 14.82 5.80
N ILE A 76 -0.80 13.51 5.78
CA ILE A 76 -1.41 12.58 4.82
C ILE A 76 -2.44 11.74 5.59
N LEU A 77 -3.72 11.90 5.24
CA LEU A 77 -4.80 11.07 5.80
C LEU A 77 -4.77 9.69 5.13
N VAL A 78 -4.72 8.63 5.93
CA VAL A 78 -4.69 7.23 5.47
C VAL A 78 -5.90 6.49 5.99
N HIS A 79 -6.67 5.87 5.12
CA HIS A 79 -7.82 5.04 5.46
C HIS A 79 -7.44 3.55 5.55
N PRO A 80 -8.19 2.73 6.28
CA PRO A 80 -7.94 1.28 6.37
C PRO A 80 -7.98 0.53 5.03
N SER A 81 -8.66 1.10 4.02
CA SER A 81 -8.71 0.59 2.65
C SER A 81 -7.44 0.88 1.85
N ASP A 82 -6.60 1.80 2.32
CA ASP A 82 -5.39 2.21 1.61
C ASP A 82 -4.24 1.24 1.90
N ASN A 83 -3.34 1.10 0.93
CA ASN A 83 -2.13 0.33 1.13
C ASN A 83 -1.11 1.15 1.92
N LEU A 84 -1.01 0.91 3.23
CA LEU A 84 -0.13 1.67 4.12
C LEU A 84 1.33 1.68 3.65
N SER A 85 1.83 0.56 3.12
CA SER A 85 3.21 0.46 2.59
C SER A 85 3.43 1.37 1.39
N ALA A 86 2.48 1.44 0.46
CA ALA A 86 2.54 2.35 -0.68
C ALA A 86 2.51 3.82 -0.22
N VAL A 87 1.66 4.16 0.75
CA VAL A 87 1.62 5.53 1.28
C VAL A 87 2.95 5.91 1.94
N LEU A 88 3.60 4.99 2.65
CA LEU A 88 4.94 5.19 3.23
C LEU A 88 6.03 5.41 2.17
N GLU A 89 5.92 4.71 1.03
CA GLU A 89 6.83 4.88 -0.10
C GLU A 89 6.72 6.29 -0.70
N TYR A 90 5.50 6.79 -0.90
CA TYR A 90 5.24 8.15 -1.41
C TYR A 90 5.43 9.28 -0.39
N ALA A 91 5.36 8.97 0.91
CA ALA A 91 5.56 9.96 1.96
C ALA A 91 7.01 10.47 1.97
N SER A 92 7.15 11.78 2.12
CA SER A 92 8.45 12.43 2.25
C SER A 92 8.97 12.34 3.69
N PRO A 93 10.30 12.32 3.89
CA PRO A 93 10.87 12.40 5.24
C PRO A 93 10.41 13.68 5.96
N GLY A 94 9.83 13.52 7.14
CA GLY A 94 9.24 14.58 7.96
C GLY A 94 7.71 14.62 7.94
N ASP A 95 7.06 13.86 7.06
CA ASP A 95 5.61 13.85 6.93
C ASP A 95 4.91 13.22 8.15
N VAL A 96 3.60 13.50 8.26
CA VAL A 96 2.73 12.95 9.29
C VAL A 96 1.63 12.12 8.62
N LEU A 97 1.70 10.81 8.79
CA LEU A 97 0.65 9.88 8.41
C LEU A 97 -0.42 9.87 9.51
N LEU A 98 -1.59 10.43 9.18
CA LEU A 98 -2.75 10.44 10.08
C LEU A 98 -3.66 9.26 9.72
N LEU A 99 -3.70 8.24 10.55
CA LEU A 99 -4.50 7.05 10.32
C LEU A 99 -5.93 7.29 10.81
N ALA A 100 -6.89 7.20 9.90
CA ALA A 100 -8.31 7.16 10.24
C ALA A 100 -8.64 5.95 11.14
N ASN A 101 -9.84 5.95 11.71
CA ASN A 101 -10.29 4.86 12.56
C ASN A 101 -10.44 3.57 11.75
N GLY A 102 -9.95 2.46 12.29
CA GLY A 102 -10.13 1.14 11.71
C GLY A 102 -8.92 0.22 11.88
N ARG A 103 -8.98 -0.91 11.18
CA ARG A 103 -7.97 -1.98 11.25
C ARG A 103 -7.15 -2.01 9.97
N TYR A 104 -5.84 -1.84 10.12
CA TYR A 104 -4.86 -1.84 9.05
C TYR A 104 -4.16 -3.21 9.02
N GLN A 105 -4.25 -3.87 7.88
CA GLN A 105 -3.69 -5.20 7.65
C GLN A 105 -2.78 -5.14 6.42
N PRO A 106 -1.54 -4.66 6.57
CA PRO A 106 -0.62 -4.48 5.45
C PRO A 106 -0.26 -5.80 4.76
N GLY A 107 -0.46 -6.95 5.42
CA GLY A 107 -0.14 -8.29 4.89
C GLY A 107 1.36 -8.58 4.80
N VAL A 108 2.19 -7.58 5.05
CA VAL A 108 3.66 -7.62 5.11
C VAL A 108 4.14 -6.77 6.28
N THR A 109 5.40 -6.97 6.67
CA THR A 109 6.06 -6.08 7.63
C THR A 109 6.13 -4.66 7.09
N VAL A 110 5.71 -3.68 7.88
CA VAL A 110 5.82 -2.26 7.52
C VAL A 110 7.23 -1.79 7.88
N VAL A 111 8.09 -1.70 6.86
CA VAL A 111 9.47 -1.22 7.01
C VAL A 111 9.51 0.29 6.88
N ILE A 112 10.16 0.96 7.83
CA ILE A 112 10.31 2.41 7.87
C ILE A 112 11.80 2.74 7.89
N ASP A 113 12.24 3.43 6.85
CA ASP A 113 13.64 3.77 6.55
C ASP A 113 13.87 5.30 6.50
N LYS A 114 12.90 6.07 6.99
CA LYS A 114 12.88 7.53 6.88
C LYS A 114 12.25 8.16 8.12
N ASN A 115 12.57 9.43 8.32
CA ASN A 115 11.98 10.21 9.40
C ASN A 115 10.49 10.39 9.12
N ILE A 116 9.60 9.86 9.97
CA ILE A 116 8.16 9.98 9.74
C ILE A 116 7.38 9.86 11.04
N THR A 117 6.24 10.54 11.11
CA THR A 117 5.29 10.37 12.22
C THR A 117 4.08 9.59 11.74
N ILE A 118 3.73 8.51 12.44
CA ILE A 118 2.49 7.76 12.23
C ILE A 118 1.60 8.00 13.46
N ALA A 119 0.48 8.68 13.26
CA ALA A 119 -0.43 9.07 14.33
C ALA A 119 -1.85 8.56 14.06
N ALA A 120 -2.54 8.08 15.09
CA ALA A 120 -3.97 7.84 14.99
C ALA A 120 -4.73 9.17 14.99
N GLN A 121 -5.73 9.29 14.12
CA GLN A 121 -6.68 10.41 14.13
C GLN A 121 -7.44 10.46 15.46
N ASN A 122 -7.86 9.30 15.98
CA ASN A 122 -8.41 9.14 17.31
C ASN A 122 -7.59 8.09 18.06
N VAL A 123 -7.09 8.48 19.24
CA VAL A 123 -6.21 7.63 20.06
C VAL A 123 -6.84 6.27 20.32
N GLY A 124 -6.12 5.19 20.00
CA GLY A 124 -6.52 3.80 20.21
C GLY A 124 -7.49 3.24 19.15
N GLN A 125 -7.97 4.05 18.21
CA GLN A 125 -8.94 3.62 17.18
C GLN A 125 -8.29 3.16 15.87
N ALA A 126 -7.01 3.48 15.65
CA ALA A 126 -6.22 2.94 14.55
C ALA A 126 -5.47 1.69 15.02
N VAL A 127 -5.88 0.53 14.53
CA VAL A 127 -5.32 -0.78 14.91
C VAL A 127 -4.45 -1.31 13.78
N LEU A 128 -3.13 -1.37 13.98
CA LEU A 128 -2.23 -2.08 13.07
C LEU A 128 -2.14 -3.55 13.50
N ASP A 129 -2.45 -4.46 12.58
CA ASP A 129 -2.56 -5.89 12.85
C ASP A 129 -1.67 -6.71 11.92
N GLY A 130 -0.66 -7.36 12.50
CA GLY A 130 0.26 -8.27 11.79
C GLY A 130 -0.30 -9.65 11.48
N GLN A 131 -1.58 -9.89 11.80
CA GLN A 131 -2.32 -11.13 11.52
C GLN A 131 -1.69 -12.41 12.08
N LYS A 132 -0.79 -12.28 13.06
CA LYS A 132 0.06 -13.33 13.65
C LYS A 132 0.97 -14.03 12.63
N ASN A 133 1.26 -13.38 11.51
CA ASN A 133 2.03 -13.96 10.41
C ASN A 133 3.39 -13.29 10.24
N HIS A 134 3.47 -11.99 10.54
CA HIS A 134 4.67 -11.19 10.36
C HIS A 134 4.79 -10.13 11.45
N ARG A 135 5.94 -9.45 11.48
CA ARG A 135 6.16 -8.29 12.33
C ARG A 135 5.24 -7.16 11.88
N VAL A 136 4.74 -6.35 12.81
CA VAL A 136 3.83 -5.24 12.43
C VAL A 136 4.63 -4.08 11.88
N ILE A 137 5.63 -3.60 12.62
CA ILE A 137 6.47 -2.46 12.25
C ILE A 137 7.94 -2.83 12.44
N GLU A 138 8.76 -2.48 11.46
CA GLU A 138 10.22 -2.56 11.53
C GLU A 138 10.80 -1.19 11.19
N ILE A 139 11.60 -0.65 12.10
CA ILE A 139 12.30 0.62 11.92
C ILE A 139 13.72 0.26 11.51
N ASP A 140 14.02 0.38 10.23
CA ASP A 140 15.35 0.10 9.67
C ASP A 140 16.28 1.30 9.89
N SER A 141 15.77 2.52 9.67
CA SER A 141 16.53 3.75 9.89
C SER A 141 15.64 4.98 10.05
N GLY A 142 16.24 6.07 10.51
CA GLY A 142 15.57 7.35 10.71
C GLY A 142 14.90 7.52 12.08
N THR A 143 14.20 8.64 12.24
CA THR A 143 13.46 8.96 13.47
C THR A 143 11.96 8.75 13.24
N VAL A 144 11.43 7.69 13.83
CA VAL A 144 10.01 7.30 13.70
C VAL A 144 9.24 7.62 14.96
N ALA A 145 8.11 8.34 14.83
CA ALA A 145 7.23 8.63 15.94
C ALA A 145 5.88 7.92 15.76
N LEU A 146 5.56 6.98 16.64
CA LEU A 146 4.28 6.28 16.68
C LEU A 146 3.39 6.89 17.77
N LYS A 147 2.24 7.46 17.41
CA LYS A 147 1.38 8.21 18.34
C LYS A 147 -0.05 7.70 18.37
N GLY A 148 -0.50 7.25 19.54
CA GLY A 148 -1.89 6.85 19.77
C GLY A 148 -2.37 5.66 18.93
N LEU A 149 -1.45 4.87 18.38
CA LEU A 149 -1.75 3.66 17.62
C LEU A 149 -1.99 2.48 18.56
N ASN A 150 -2.79 1.51 18.12
CA ASN A 150 -2.90 0.20 18.75
C ASN A 150 -2.21 -0.83 17.86
N ILE A 151 -1.19 -1.53 18.37
CA ILE A 151 -0.40 -2.49 17.60
C ILE A 151 -0.69 -3.89 18.14
N THR A 152 -1.12 -4.80 17.28
CA THR A 152 -1.55 -6.15 17.67
C THR A 152 -1.19 -7.20 16.62
N GLY A 153 -1.34 -8.47 16.97
CA GLY A 153 -1.16 -9.58 16.04
C GLY A 153 0.25 -9.67 15.44
N GLY A 154 1.27 -9.13 16.09
CA GLY A 154 2.65 -9.24 15.62
C GLY A 154 3.24 -10.64 15.85
N TYR A 155 4.00 -11.17 14.89
CA TYR A 155 4.68 -12.46 15.00
C TYR A 155 6.08 -12.43 14.38
N ASN A 156 7.08 -12.94 15.10
CA ASN A 156 8.42 -13.22 14.63
C ASN A 156 8.97 -14.40 15.45
N TYR A 157 9.84 -15.24 14.87
CA TYR A 157 10.32 -16.47 15.53
C TYR A 157 11.43 -16.21 16.57
N GLY A 158 12.14 -15.07 16.51
CA GLY A 158 13.28 -14.78 17.40
C GLY A 158 13.17 -13.50 18.22
N GLU A 159 12.33 -12.56 17.80
CA GLU A 159 12.24 -11.21 18.37
C GLU A 159 10.78 -10.82 18.66
N GLY A 160 10.58 -9.65 19.26
CA GLY A 160 9.25 -9.06 19.42
C GLY A 160 8.54 -8.93 18.06
N GLY A 161 7.29 -9.40 18.00
CA GLY A 161 6.48 -9.36 16.79
C GLY A 161 5.79 -8.00 16.54
N GLY A 162 5.72 -7.13 17.56
CA GLY A 162 5.05 -5.83 17.46
C GLY A 162 5.87 -4.81 16.68
N VAL A 163 6.84 -4.20 17.36
CA VAL A 163 7.74 -3.18 16.80
C VAL A 163 9.17 -3.63 17.03
N ALA A 164 10.02 -3.49 16.01
CA ALA A 164 11.47 -3.61 16.12
C ALA A 164 12.18 -2.36 15.61
N VAL A 165 13.36 -2.12 16.16
CA VAL A 165 14.26 -0.98 15.95
C VAL A 165 15.70 -1.45 15.88
#